data_AF-A0A6C0F9G8-F1
#
_entry.id   AF-A0A6C0F9G8-F1
#
_cell.length_a   1.000
_cell.length_b   1.000
_cell.length_c   1.000
_cell.angle_alpha   90.00
_cell.angle_beta   90.00
_cell.angle_gamma   90.00
#
_symmetry.space_group_name_H-M   'P 1'
#
loop_
_entity.id
_entity.type
_entity.pdbx_description
1 polymer ?
#
loop_
_entity_poly.entity_id
_entity_poly.type
_entity_poly.pdbx_seq_one_letter_code
_entity_poly.pdbx_strand_id
1 'polypeptide(L)' 'MVLFVARLDKMDNLKDSQPCSHCYKVIKKLGIKKIVYSTDQNNYDYCKTVDYEPSSISLGYSYIRDGYKKITKKN' A
#
# COMPACT_ATOMS: atom_id res chain seq x y z
N MET A 1 -16.86 0.25 -8.51
CA MET A 1 -16.20 0.61 -7.24
C MET A 1 -14.72 0.81 -7.47
N VAL A 2 -14.18 1.92 -6.98
CA VAL A 2 -12.78 2.34 -7.13
C VAL A 2 -12.20 2.49 -5.73
N LEU A 3 -10.98 2.00 -5.51
CA LEU A 3 -10.19 2.33 -4.33
C LEU A 3 -9.16 3.38 -4.72
N PHE A 4 -9.13 4.49 -3.99
CA PHE A 4 -8.14 5.54 -4.15
C PHE A 4 -7.28 5.59 -2.90
N VAL A 5 -5.96 5.45 -3.07
CA VAL A 5 -4.99 5.51 -1.98
C VAL A 5 -3.97 6.58 -2.32
N ALA A 6 -3.70 7.47 -1.38
CA ALA A 6 -2.62 8.44 -1.48
C ALA A 6 -1.78 8.37 -0.21
N ARG A 7 -0.47 8.48 -0.36
CA ARG A 7 0.46 8.64 0.74
C ARG A 7 1.17 9.97 0.60
N LEU A 8 1.22 10.73 1.69
CA LEU A 8 1.94 11.99 1.78
C LEU A 8 3.09 11.85 2.77
N ASP A 9 4.18 12.57 2.53
CA ASP A 9 5.20 12.82 3.54
C ASP A 9 4.87 14.06 4.39
N LYS A 10 5.79 14.45 5.28
CA LYS A 10 5.60 15.59 6.19
C LYS A 10 5.56 16.95 5.48
N MET A 11 5.91 17.00 4.20
CA MET A 11 5.95 18.20 3.38
C MET A 11 4.87 18.16 2.29
N ASP A 12 3.84 17.32 2.45
CA ASP A 12 2.74 17.12 1.50
C ASP A 12 3.17 16.64 0.10
N ASN A 13 4.37 16.08 -0.04
CA ASN A 13 4.75 15.43 -1.30
C ASN A 13 4.14 14.04 -1.37
N LEU A 14 3.62 13.67 -2.54
CA LEU A 14 3.14 12.31 -2.76
C LEU A 14 4.30 11.31 -2.67
N LYS A 15 3.99 10.18 -2.06
CA LYS A 15 4.84 8.99 -1.98
C LYS A 15 4.15 7.80 -2.58
N ASP A 16 4.93 6.82 -2.96
CA ASP A 16 4.41 5.56 -3.48
C ASP A 16 3.47 4.89 -2.47
N SER A 17 2.25 4.63 -2.93
CA SER A 17 1.20 3.89 -2.22
C SER A 17 0.71 2.67 -3.00
N GLN A 18 1.47 2.21 -3.99
CA GLN A 18 1.22 1.01 -4.76
C GLN A 18 0.90 -0.17 -3.83
N PRO A 19 -0.27 -0.83 -3.98
CA PRO A 19 -0.67 -1.89 -3.05
C PRO A 19 0.27 -3.10 -3.09
N CYS A 20 0.82 -3.49 -1.94
CA CYS A 20 1.59 -4.72 -1.85
C CYS A 20 0.72 -5.98 -2.08
N SER A 21 1.36 -7.14 -2.22
CA SER A 21 0.69 -8.42 -2.50
C SER A 21 -0.38 -8.81 -1.47
N HIS A 22 -0.19 -8.44 -0.20
CA HIS A 22 -1.22 -8.65 0.83
C HIS A 22 -2.42 -7.72 0.63
N CYS A 23 -2.19 -6.41 0.45
CA CYS A 23 -3.25 -5.44 0.16
C CYS A 23 -4.06 -5.87 -1.07
N TYR A 24 -3.39 -6.31 -2.13
CA TYR A 24 -4.04 -6.81 -3.34
C TYR A 24 -4.99 -7.98 -3.09
N LYS A 25 -4.62 -8.95 -2.24
CA LYS A 25 -5.51 -10.06 -1.86
C LYS A 25 -6.80 -9.56 -1.21
N VAL A 26 -6.69 -8.57 -0.32
CA VAL A 26 -7.85 -7.95 0.33
C VAL A 26 -8.71 -7.19 -0.69
N ILE A 27 -8.09 -6.40 -1.56
CA ILE A 27 -8.77 -5.64 -2.62
C ILE A 27 -9.58 -6.58 -3.52
N LYS A 28 -9.01 -7.72 -3.93
CA LYS A 28 -9.73 -8.75 -4.71
C LYS A 28 -10.89 -9.36 -3.94
N LYS A 29 -10.70 -9.72 -2.67
CA LYS A 29 -11.76 -10.29 -1.82
C LYS A 29 -12.96 -9.34 -1.67
N LEU A 30 -12.70 -8.03 -1.65
CA LEU A 30 -13.73 -6.99 -1.56
C LEU A 30 -14.40 -6.66 -2.92
N GLY A 31 -13.99 -7.29 -4.01
CA GLY A 31 -14.59 -7.05 -5.34
C GLY A 31 -14.32 -5.66 -5.93
N ILE A 32 -13.28 -4.97 -5.46
CA ILE A 32 -12.87 -3.67 -6.01
C ILE A 32 -12.32 -3.88 -7.42
N LYS A 33 -12.80 -3.09 -8.39
CA LYS A 33 -12.50 -3.30 -9.82
C LYS A 33 -11.38 -2.39 -10.35
N LYS A 34 -11.10 -1.28 -9.68
CA LYS A 34 -10.09 -0.29 -10.07
C LYS A 34 -9.34 0.20 -8.84
N ILE A 35 -8.03 0.34 -8.98
CA ILE A 35 -7.12 0.84 -7.96
C ILE A 35 -6.49 2.12 -8.52
N VAL A 36 -6.48 3.18 -7.72
CA VAL A 36 -5.71 4.40 -7.97
C VAL A 36 -4.74 4.55 -6.80
N TYR A 37 -3.46 4.77 -7.08
CA TYR A 37 -2.42 4.95 -6.07
C TYR A 37 -1.49 6.11 -6.44
N SER A 38 -1.01 6.83 -5.43
CA SER A 38 0.04 7.84 -5.60
C SER A 38 1.39 7.19 -5.90
N THR A 39 2.23 7.89 -6.67
CA THR A 39 3.60 7.48 -7.01
C THR A 39 4.62 8.50 -6.48
N ASP A 40 5.89 8.11 -6.39
CA ASP A 40 6.98 9.01 -5.97
C ASP A 40 7.28 10.14 -6.98
N GLN A 41 6.63 10.13 -8.15
CA GLN A 41 6.77 11.16 -9.19
C GLN A 41 5.79 12.32 -9.00
N ASN A 42 5.24 12.48 -7.80
CA ASN A 42 4.21 13.46 -7.48
C ASN A 42 2.96 13.36 -8.38
N ASN A 43 2.56 12.14 -8.71
CA ASN A 43 1.42 11.86 -9.59
C ASN A 43 0.60 10.68 -9.05
N TYR A 44 -0.51 10.38 -9.72
CA TYR A 44 -1.33 9.20 -9.49
C TYR A 44 -1.27 8.27 -10.70
N ASP A 45 -1.22 6.99 -10.42
CA ASP A 45 -1.37 5.93 -11.41
C ASP A 45 -2.60 5.07 -11.08
N TYR A 46 -3.12 4.35 -12.07
CA TYR A 46 -4.27 3.49 -11.88
C TYR A 46 -4.23 2.26 -12.77
N CYS A 47 -4.87 1.20 -12.28
CA CYS A 47 -5.08 -0.01 -13.03
C CYS A 47 -6.44 -0.63 -12.68
N LYS A 48 -6.93 -1.52 -13.55
CA LYS A 48 -7.99 -2.44 -13.12
C LYS A 48 -7.35 -3.47 -12.19
N THR A 49 -8.07 -3.87 -11.16
CA THR A 49 -7.60 -4.88 -10.20
C THR A 49 -7.25 -6.21 -10.90
N VAL A 50 -7.91 -6.52 -12.01
CA VAL A 50 -7.64 -7.74 -12.79
C VAL A 50 -6.30 -7.70 -13.53
N ASP A 51 -5.79 -6.51 -13.83
CA ASP A 51 -4.53 -6.30 -14.56
C ASP A 51 -3.35 -6.00 -13.61
N TYR A 52 -3.61 -5.99 -12.29
CA TYR A 52 -2.63 -5.58 -11.29
C TYR A 52 -1.80 -6.76 -10.78
N GLU A 53 -0.48 -6.70 -10.97
CA GLU A 53 0.48 -7.69 -10.50
C GLU A 53 1.42 -7.09 -9.45
N PRO A 54 1.18 -7.32 -8.14
CA PRO A 54 2.05 -6.79 -7.10
C PRO A 54 3.38 -7.54 -7.06
N SER A 55 4.48 -6.80 -7.04
CA SER A 55 5.85 -7.34 -7.04
C SER A 55 6.42 -7.67 -5.66
N SER A 56 5.85 -7.11 -4.58
CA SER A 56 6.45 -7.19 -3.25
C SER A 56 5.44 -7.27 -2.10
N ILE A 57 5.93 -7.65 -0.92
CA ILE A 57 5.27 -7.44 0.37
C ILE A 57 5.75 -6.11 0.96
N SER A 58 4.87 -5.35 1.61
CA SER A 58 5.29 -4.12 2.26
C SER A 58 6.13 -4.43 3.50
N LEU A 59 7.12 -3.57 3.79
CA LEU A 59 7.93 -3.67 5.00
C LEU A 59 7.06 -3.66 6.26
N GLY A 60 6.01 -2.82 6.29
CA GLY A 60 5.06 -2.77 7.39
C GLY A 60 4.35 -4.11 7.60
N TYR A 61 3.90 -4.76 6.53
CA TYR A 61 3.27 -6.08 6.64
C TYR A 61 4.27 -7.16 7.08
N SER A 62 5.51 -7.15 6.59
CA SER A 62 6.55 -8.07 7.07
C SER A 62 6.79 -7.90 8.56
N TYR A 63 6.93 -6.66 9.02
CA TYR A 63 7.18 -6.34 10.43
C TYR A 63 6.05 -6.81 11.36
N ILE A 64 4.78 -6.69 10.91
CA ILE A 64 3.62 -7.23 11.63
C ILE A 64 3.65 -8.76 11.64
N ARG A 65 3.87 -9.39 10.47
CA ARG A 65 3.89 -10.85 10.31
C ARG A 65 4.99 -11.51 11.16
N ASP A 66 6.16 -10.90 11.25
CA ASP A 66 7.34 -11.47 11.90
C ASP A 66 7.31 -11.29 13.44
N GLY A 67 6.15 -10.92 14.01
CA GLY A 67 5.91 -10.94 15.45
C GLY A 67 6.42 -9.70 16.18
N TYR A 68 6.05 -8.51 15.69
CA TYR A 68 6.27 -7.19 16.32
C TYR A 68 6.82 -7.24 17.75
N LYS A 69 8.08 -6.82 17.92
CA LYS A 69 8.69 -6.69 19.25
C LYS A 69 8.70 -5.23 19.66
N LYS A 70 7.86 -4.87 20.64
CA LYS A 70 7.84 -3.54 21.25
C LYS A 70 9.15 -3.33 22.02
N ILE A 71 10.00 -2.41 21.55
CA ILE A 71 11.18 -1.99 22.31
C ILE A 71 10.73 -0.94 23.32
N THR A 72 10.57 -1.33 24.58
CA THR A 72 10.41 -0.38 25.68
C THR A 72 11.79 0.19 26.04
N LYS A 73 11.97 1.50 25.86
CA LYS A 73 13.13 2.22 26.38
C LYS A 73 13.07 2.11 27.92
N LYS A 74 14.04 1.43 28.54
CA LYS A 74 14.23 1.55 29.99
C LYS A 74 14.73 2.97 30.27
N ASN A 75 13.98 3.70 31.10
CA ASN A 75 14.47 4.91 31.75
C ASN A 75 15.61 4.56 32.71
#